data_AF-A0A061RR36-F1
#
_entry.id   AF-A0A061RR36-F1
#
_cell.length_a   1.000
_cell.length_b   1.000
_cell.length_c   1.000
_cell.angle_alpha   90.00
_cell.angle_beta   90.00
_cell.angle_gamma   90.00
#
_symmetry.space_group_name_H-M   'P 1'
#
loop_
_entity.id
_entity.type
_entity.pdbx_description
1 polymer ?
#
loop_
_entity_poly.entity_id
_entity_poly.type
_entity_poly.pdbx_seq_one_letter_code
_entity_poly.pdbx_strand_id
1 'polypeptide(L)'
;MSKPKSRSPLSTVLQPTPISQQLLHRFQSDCAAVSNPDISTPFLNAEDAVHRLLPFHLLASEDEDEADIDETQDGQGSNLLCSRRDLWRDLCFKKSMEVHAKITQLRERLDKFESKLSEPERPRPEEEYALQQICLEEAHRWKAGQQTAR
;
A
#
# COMPACT_ATOMS: atom_id res chain seq x y z
N MET A 1 48.20 36.04 -41.03
CA MET A 1 47.23 35.20 -41.78
C MET A 1 46.14 34.77 -40.82
N SER A 2 44.90 35.15 -41.12
CA SER A 2 43.72 35.04 -40.26
C SER A 2 43.18 33.62 -40.20
N LYS A 3 42.73 33.20 -38.99
CA LYS A 3 41.94 31.98 -38.77
C LYS A 3 40.58 32.08 -39.47
N PRO A 4 39.98 30.95 -39.84
CA PRO A 4 38.54 30.79 -39.70
C PRO A 4 38.21 29.69 -38.68
N LYS A 5 37.44 30.12 -37.68
CA LYS A 5 36.83 29.34 -36.61
C LYS A 5 35.60 28.64 -37.20
N SER A 6 35.59 27.30 -37.26
CA SER A 6 34.42 26.54 -37.67
C SER A 6 33.30 26.75 -36.63
N ARG A 7 32.22 27.39 -37.08
CA ARG A 7 30.98 27.54 -36.33
C ARG A 7 30.18 26.25 -36.50
N SER A 8 29.97 25.53 -35.40
CA SER A 8 28.95 24.48 -35.28
C SER A 8 27.55 25.08 -35.53
N PRO A 9 26.67 24.42 -36.29
CA PRO A 9 25.32 24.93 -36.48
C PRO A 9 24.39 24.46 -35.35
N LEU A 10 23.81 25.45 -34.69
CA LEU A 10 22.45 25.47 -34.14
C LEU A 10 22.04 24.38 -33.14
N SER A 11 22.18 24.74 -31.86
CA SER A 11 21.21 24.37 -30.82
C SER A 11 19.89 25.10 -31.11
N THR A 12 19.05 24.52 -31.96
CA THR A 12 17.66 24.96 -32.10
C THR A 12 16.89 24.37 -30.93
N VAL A 13 16.67 25.18 -29.90
CA VAL A 13 15.66 24.92 -28.87
C VAL A 13 14.31 24.87 -29.59
N LEU A 14 13.84 23.67 -29.93
CA LEU A 14 12.49 23.45 -30.43
C LEU A 14 11.52 23.80 -29.30
N GLN A 15 10.98 25.02 -29.33
CA GLN A 15 9.85 25.35 -28.48
C GLN A 15 8.68 24.41 -28.86
N PRO A 16 8.10 23.69 -27.89
CA PRO A 16 6.99 22.78 -28.18
C PRO A 16 5.80 23.57 -28.68
N THR A 17 5.28 23.18 -29.85
CA THR A 17 4.01 23.67 -30.41
C THR A 17 2.87 23.56 -29.37
N PRO A 18 1.82 24.38 -29.43
CA PRO A 18 0.71 24.32 -28.47
C PRO A 18 0.05 22.93 -28.40
N ILE A 19 0.04 22.19 -29.53
CA ILE A 19 -0.44 20.81 -29.60
C ILE A 19 0.46 19.85 -28.81
N SER A 20 1.79 19.99 -28.91
CA SER A 20 2.72 19.15 -28.15
C SER A 20 2.70 19.45 -26.65
N GLN A 21 2.40 20.69 -26.24
CA GLN A 21 2.19 21.03 -24.84
C GLN A 21 0.93 20.37 -24.25
N GLN A 22 -0.17 20.36 -25.01
CA GLN A 22 -1.41 19.68 -24.60
C GLN A 22 -1.23 18.16 -24.49
N LEU A 23 -0.52 17.56 -25.44
CA LEU A 23 -0.20 16.13 -25.39
C LEU A 23 0.71 15.79 -24.21
N LEU A 24 1.73 16.61 -23.94
CA LEU A 24 2.62 16.43 -22.80
C LEU A 24 1.86 16.49 -21.47
N HIS A 25 0.93 17.44 -21.33
CA HIS A 25 0.08 17.54 -20.14
C HIS A 25 -0.79 16.28 -19.96
N ARG A 26 -1.37 15.76 -21.05
CA ARG A 26 -2.17 14.51 -21.00
C ARG A 26 -1.30 13.32 -20.60
N PHE A 27 -0.12 13.18 -21.21
CA PHE A 27 0.83 12.14 -20.85
C PHE A 27 1.23 12.19 -19.38
N GLN A 28 1.51 13.39 -18.84
CA GLN A 28 1.79 13.57 -17.41
C GLN A 28 0.62 13.14 -16.52
N SER A 29 -0.61 13.47 -16.93
CA SER A 29 -1.82 13.02 -16.22
C SER A 29 -1.95 11.50 -16.22
N ASP A 30 -1.68 10.85 -17.36
CA ASP A 30 -1.75 9.41 -17.49
C ASP A 30 -0.66 8.72 -16.63
N CYS A 31 0.58 9.24 -16.63
CA CYS A 31 1.65 8.76 -15.76
C CYS A 31 1.30 8.90 -14.26
N ALA A 32 0.64 10.00 -13.88
CA ALA A 32 0.20 10.22 -12.50
C ALA A 32 -0.88 9.21 -12.09
N ALA A 33 -1.82 8.90 -12.99
CA ALA A 33 -2.88 7.92 -12.76
C ALA A 33 -2.32 6.48 -12.64
N VAL A 34 -1.36 6.10 -13.49
CA VAL A 34 -0.70 4.78 -13.41
C VAL A 34 0.10 4.63 -12.11
N SER A 35 0.81 5.68 -11.70
CA SER A 35 1.67 5.62 -10.51
C SER A 35 0.87 5.57 -9.19
N ASN A 36 -0.38 6.04 -9.19
CA ASN A 36 -1.24 6.07 -8.01
C ASN A 36 -2.66 5.60 -8.33
N PRO A 37 -2.87 4.31 -8.64
CA PRO A 37 -4.20 3.80 -8.93
C PRO A 37 -5.06 3.80 -7.68
N ASP A 38 -6.31 4.25 -7.80
CA ASP A 38 -7.31 4.05 -6.76
C ASP A 38 -7.86 2.61 -6.84
N ILE A 39 -7.31 1.74 -6.00
CA ILE A 39 -7.72 0.33 -5.87
C ILE A 39 -8.83 0.18 -4.82
N SER A 40 -9.09 1.23 -4.04
CA SER A 40 -9.96 1.17 -2.86
C SER A 40 -11.43 1.43 -3.17
N THR A 41 -11.71 2.22 -4.22
CA THR A 41 -13.08 2.56 -4.61
C THR A 41 -13.55 1.74 -5.82
N PRO A 42 -14.80 1.25 -5.81
CA PRO A 42 -15.38 0.60 -6.98
C PRO A 42 -15.63 1.61 -8.11
N PHE A 43 -15.76 1.12 -9.34
CA PHE A 43 -16.14 1.95 -10.48
C PHE A 43 -17.57 2.49 -10.33
N LEU A 44 -17.74 3.78 -10.58
CA LEU A 44 -19.04 4.45 -10.48
C LEU A 44 -19.92 4.17 -11.71
N ASN A 45 -19.32 4.13 -12.90
CA ASN A 45 -19.98 3.87 -14.18
C ASN A 45 -18.97 3.33 -15.22
N ALA A 46 -19.45 2.99 -16.41
CA ALA A 46 -18.59 2.46 -17.48
C ALA A 46 -17.55 3.48 -17.99
N GLU A 47 -17.90 4.77 -17.99
CA GLU A 47 -17.00 5.86 -18.41
C GLU A 47 -15.84 6.03 -17.41
N ASP A 48 -16.12 5.95 -16.11
CA ASP A 48 -15.15 5.96 -15.00
C ASP A 48 -14.21 4.75 -15.09
N ALA A 49 -14.74 3.57 -15.39
CA ALA A 49 -13.92 2.39 -15.64
C ALA A 49 -12.97 2.61 -16.83
N VAL A 50 -13.48 3.16 -17.95
CA VAL A 50 -12.64 3.48 -19.11
C VAL A 50 -11.57 4.50 -18.74
N HIS A 51 -11.91 5.60 -18.06
CA HIS A 51 -10.94 6.63 -17.68
C HIS A 51 -9.86 6.12 -16.74
N ARG A 52 -10.19 5.24 -15.79
CA ARG A 52 -9.21 4.65 -14.87
C ARG A 52 -8.35 3.56 -15.52
N LEU A 53 -8.86 2.86 -16.54
CA LEU A 53 -8.17 1.75 -17.20
C LEU A 53 -7.42 2.15 -18.49
N LEU A 54 -7.79 3.27 -19.12
CA LEU A 54 -7.15 3.77 -20.35
C LEU A 54 -5.63 4.00 -20.17
N PRO A 55 -5.14 4.60 -19.06
CA PRO A 55 -3.71 4.81 -18.87
C PRO A 55 -2.88 3.51 -18.87
N PHE A 56 -3.48 2.38 -18.47
CA PHE A 56 -2.81 1.09 -18.42
C PHE A 56 -2.73 0.40 -19.79
N HIS A 57 -3.59 0.76 -20.75
CA HIS A 57 -3.54 0.18 -22.10
C HIS A 57 -2.24 0.54 -22.84
N LEU A 58 -1.66 1.71 -22.55
CA LEU A 58 -0.38 2.12 -23.14
C LEU A 58 0.78 1.25 -22.65
N LEU A 59 0.70 0.76 -21.41
CA LEU A 59 1.74 -0.06 -20.79
C LEU A 59 1.57 -1.54 -21.09
N ALA A 60 0.35 -1.97 -21.42
CA ALA A 60 0.05 -3.35 -21.78
C ALA A 60 0.65 -3.78 -23.14
N SER A 61 1.09 -2.82 -23.97
CA SER A 61 1.75 -3.10 -25.24
C SER A 61 3.28 -3.26 -25.14
N GLU A 62 3.86 -3.04 -23.96
CA GLU A 62 5.29 -3.25 -23.74
C GLU A 62 5.53 -4.69 -23.27
N ASP A 63 6.27 -5.48 -24.06
CA ASP A 63 6.76 -6.78 -23.64
C ASP A 63 7.83 -6.57 -22.55
N GLU A 64 7.62 -7.17 -21.37
CA GLU A 64 8.49 -7.03 -20.19
C GLU A 64 9.96 -7.39 -20.52
N ASP A 65 10.14 -8.42 -21.34
CA ASP A 65 11.46 -8.89 -21.77
C ASP A 65 12.17 -7.88 -22.69
N GLU A 66 11.46 -7.21 -23.60
CA GLU A 66 12.03 -6.23 -24.54
C GLU A 66 12.39 -4.91 -23.85
N ALA A 67 11.58 -4.48 -22.88
CA ALA A 67 11.77 -3.20 -22.19
C ALA A 67 13.02 -3.18 -21.27
N ASP A 68 13.51 -4.37 -20.92
CA ASP A 68 14.65 -4.61 -20.04
C ASP A 68 15.95 -4.92 -20.83
N ILE A 69 15.83 -5.32 -22.10
CA ILE A 69 16.94 -5.58 -23.02
C ILE A 69 17.58 -4.28 -23.50
N ASP A 70 16.76 -3.25 -23.77
CA ASP A 70 17.20 -1.95 -24.29
C ASP A 70 18.20 -1.25 -23.35
N GLU A 71 18.05 -1.40 -22.03
CA GLU A 71 19.01 -0.87 -21.04
C GLU A 71 20.35 -1.61 -21.04
N THR A 72 20.38 -2.90 -21.38
CA THR A 72 21.61 -3.70 -21.37
C THR A 72 22.45 -3.54 -22.63
N GLN A 73 21.83 -3.14 -23.74
CA GLN A 73 22.49 -3.00 -25.03
C GLN A 73 23.17 -1.63 -25.20
N ASP A 74 22.64 -0.58 -24.57
CA ASP A 74 23.15 0.80 -24.59
C ASP A 74 24.14 1.16 -23.46
N GLY A 75 24.75 0.14 -22.83
CA GLY A 75 25.65 0.24 -21.67
C GLY A 75 26.93 1.10 -21.81
N GLN A 76 27.03 1.95 -22.85
CA GLN A 76 28.10 2.95 -23.01
C GLN A 76 27.61 4.40 -23.20
N GLY A 77 26.29 4.69 -23.19
CA GLY A 77 25.79 6.03 -23.56
C GLY A 77 24.98 6.79 -22.53
N SER A 78 24.32 6.12 -21.57
CA SER A 78 23.35 6.78 -20.68
C SER A 78 23.94 7.04 -19.29
N ASN A 79 24.15 8.32 -18.94
CA ASN A 79 24.59 8.77 -17.60
C ASN A 79 23.52 8.58 -16.52
N LEU A 80 22.90 7.40 -16.43
CA LEU A 80 21.94 7.08 -15.37
C LEU A 80 22.69 6.50 -14.16
N LEU A 81 22.33 6.96 -12.96
CA LEU A 81 22.98 6.53 -11.71
C LEU A 81 22.63 5.08 -11.31
N CYS A 82 21.54 4.53 -11.85
CA CYS A 82 21.08 3.16 -11.63
C CYS A 82 20.17 2.73 -12.79
N SER A 83 20.10 1.42 -13.05
CA SER A 83 19.20 0.85 -14.07
C SER A 83 17.74 0.93 -13.60
N ARG A 84 16.78 1.00 -14.53
CA ARG A 84 15.34 0.84 -14.22
C ARG A 84 15.09 -0.42 -13.39
N ARG A 85 15.81 -1.52 -13.67
CA ARG A 85 15.69 -2.78 -12.93
C ARG A 85 16.10 -2.63 -11.46
N ASP A 86 17.12 -1.83 -11.17
CA ASP A 86 17.53 -1.53 -9.79
C ASP A 86 16.45 -0.70 -9.07
N LEU A 87 15.93 0.33 -9.73
CA LEU A 87 14.83 1.16 -9.19
C LEU A 87 13.56 0.34 -8.92
N TRP A 88 13.24 -0.60 -9.82
CA TRP A 88 12.10 -1.49 -9.66
C TRP A 88 12.29 -2.42 -8.46
N ARG A 89 13.47 -3.00 -8.29
CA ARG A 89 13.81 -3.81 -7.09
C ARG A 89 13.67 -2.99 -5.81
N ASP A 90 14.17 -1.77 -5.79
CA ASP A 90 14.07 -0.88 -4.63
C ASP A 90 12.61 -0.51 -4.31
N LEU A 91 11.79 -0.26 -5.32
CA LEU A 91 10.36 0.03 -5.15
C LEU A 91 9.63 -1.19 -4.58
N CYS A 92 9.85 -2.37 -5.16
CA CYS A 92 9.28 -3.63 -4.68
C CYS A 92 9.67 -3.89 -3.21
N PHE A 93 10.93 -3.65 -2.86
CA PHE A 93 11.40 -3.79 -1.48
C PHE A 93 10.71 -2.81 -0.52
N LYS A 94 10.61 -1.52 -0.88
CA LYS A 94 9.88 -0.52 -0.09
C LYS A 94 8.42 -0.89 0.11
N LYS A 95 7.73 -1.30 -0.97
CA LYS A 95 6.33 -1.72 -0.89
C LYS A 95 6.14 -2.97 -0.04
N SER A 96 7.05 -3.94 -0.13
CA SER A 96 7.06 -5.10 0.76
C SER A 96 7.14 -4.69 2.22
N MET A 97 8.04 -3.76 2.57
CA MET A 97 8.14 -3.22 3.94
C MET A 97 6.88 -2.48 4.40
N GLU A 98 6.27 -1.65 3.55
CA GLU A 98 5.00 -0.96 3.86
C GLU A 98 3.87 -1.94 4.16
N VAL A 99 3.72 -2.98 3.33
CA VAL A 99 2.70 -4.03 3.53
C VAL A 99 2.99 -4.82 4.79
N HIS A 100 4.26 -5.20 5.02
CA HIS A 100 4.67 -5.89 6.24
C HIS A 100 4.32 -5.08 7.49
N ALA A 101 4.62 -3.77 7.51
CA ALA A 101 4.26 -2.88 8.61
C ALA A 101 2.74 -2.84 8.86
N LYS A 102 1.93 -2.76 7.79
CA LYS A 102 0.46 -2.82 7.91
C LYS A 102 -0.02 -4.15 8.48
N ILE A 103 0.56 -5.28 8.06
CA ILE A 103 0.23 -6.61 8.60
C ILE A 103 0.54 -6.67 10.09
N THR A 104 1.72 -6.19 10.50
CA THR A 104 2.11 -6.17 11.92
C THR A 104 1.16 -5.31 12.75
N GLN A 105 0.77 -4.13 12.26
CA GLN A 105 -0.22 -3.29 12.93
C GLN A 105 -1.59 -3.97 13.06
N LEU A 106 -2.04 -4.68 12.03
CA LEU A 106 -3.31 -5.42 12.05
C LEU A 106 -3.25 -6.60 13.03
N ARG A 107 -2.13 -7.31 13.10
CA ARG A 107 -1.88 -8.38 14.08
C ARG A 107 -1.94 -7.84 15.51
N GLU A 108 -1.23 -6.76 15.81
CA GLU A 108 -1.28 -6.14 17.14
C GLU A 108 -2.69 -5.66 17.52
N ARG A 109 -3.47 -5.18 16.54
CA ARG A 109 -4.87 -4.80 16.78
C ARG A 109 -5.71 -6.03 17.08
N LEU A 110 -5.52 -7.12 16.34
CA LEU A 110 -6.21 -8.38 16.57
C LEU A 110 -5.90 -8.92 17.97
N ASP A 111 -4.62 -8.98 18.35
CA ASP A 111 -4.19 -9.45 19.68
C ASP A 111 -4.85 -8.64 20.81
N LYS A 112 -4.96 -7.31 20.64
CA LYS A 112 -5.66 -6.43 21.60
C LYS A 112 -7.17 -6.67 21.65
N PHE A 113 -7.79 -7.06 20.55
CA PHE A 113 -9.20 -7.41 20.54
C PHE A 113 -9.42 -8.78 21.17
N GLU A 114 -8.58 -9.76 20.85
CA GLU A 114 -8.62 -11.10 21.45
C GLU A 114 -8.36 -11.05 22.96
N SER A 115 -7.41 -10.24 23.41
CA SER A 115 -7.13 -10.08 24.85
C SER A 115 -8.33 -9.48 25.59
N LYS A 116 -9.03 -8.51 24.99
CA LYS A 116 -10.25 -7.91 25.56
C LYS A 116 -11.43 -8.88 25.57
N LEU A 117 -11.50 -9.78 24.58
CA LEU A 117 -12.51 -10.83 24.55
C LEU A 117 -12.23 -11.95 25.56
N SER A 118 -10.95 -12.21 25.82
CA SER A 118 -10.48 -13.23 26.75
C SER A 118 -10.48 -12.75 28.21
N GLU A 119 -10.54 -11.44 28.47
CA GLU A 119 -10.75 -10.95 29.83
C GLU A 119 -12.16 -11.36 30.28
N PRO A 120 -12.28 -12.22 31.31
CA PRO A 120 -13.59 -12.50 31.87
C PRO A 120 -14.16 -11.18 32.37
N GLU A 121 -15.37 -10.84 31.93
CA GLU A 121 -16.08 -9.64 32.35
C GLU A 121 -16.05 -9.60 33.89
N ARG A 122 -15.31 -8.64 34.46
CA ARG A 122 -15.22 -8.52 35.91
C ARG A 122 -16.65 -8.25 36.39
N PRO A 123 -17.21 -9.12 37.26
CA PRO A 123 -18.59 -8.96 37.69
C PRO A 123 -18.77 -7.55 38.25
N ARG A 124 -19.89 -6.92 37.92
CA ARG A 124 -20.23 -5.61 38.47
C ARG A 124 -20.28 -5.67 40.00
N PRO A 125 -20.09 -4.56 40.73
CA PRO A 125 -20.12 -4.58 42.20
C PRO A 125 -21.40 -5.21 42.78
N GLU A 126 -22.55 -5.03 42.12
CA GLU A 126 -23.79 -5.72 42.47
C GLU A 126 -23.75 -7.24 42.26
N GLU A 127 -23.11 -7.70 41.18
CA GLU A 127 -22.95 -9.11 40.84
C GLU A 127 -21.93 -9.79 41.79
N GLU A 128 -20.87 -9.08 42.18
CA GLU A 128 -19.90 -9.53 43.20
C GLU A 128 -20.59 -9.78 44.55
N TYR A 129 -21.45 -8.85 44.99
CA TYR A 129 -22.19 -9.02 46.24
C TYR A 129 -23.18 -10.19 46.19
N ALA A 130 -23.88 -10.35 45.06
CA ALA A 130 -24.79 -11.47 44.85
C ALA A 130 -24.06 -12.82 44.87
N LEU A 131 -22.91 -12.92 44.19
CA LEU A 131 -22.06 -14.11 44.20
C LEU A 131 -21.56 -14.42 45.61
N GLN A 132 -21.16 -13.40 46.38
CA GLN A 132 -20.71 -13.57 47.76
C GLN A 132 -21.84 -14.10 48.66
N GLN A 133 -23.07 -13.60 48.52
CA GLN A 133 -24.24 -14.13 49.23
C GLN A 133 -24.53 -15.59 48.87
N ILE A 134 -24.50 -15.93 47.58
CA ILE A 134 -24.71 -17.31 47.11
C ILE A 134 -23.67 -18.25 47.72
N CYS A 135 -22.39 -17.87 47.71
CA CYS A 135 -21.34 -18.68 48.33
C CYS A 135 -21.54 -18.87 49.85
N LEU A 136 -22.00 -17.83 50.55
CA LEU A 136 -22.30 -17.94 51.98
C LEU A 136 -23.47 -18.89 52.23
N GLU A 137 -24.55 -18.78 51.45
CA GLU A 137 -25.70 -19.67 51.56
C GLU A 137 -25.34 -21.13 51.29
N GLU A 138 -24.55 -21.41 50.25
CA GLU A 138 -24.08 -22.76 49.94
C GLU A 138 -23.21 -23.33 51.06
N ALA A 139 -22.34 -22.52 51.66
CA ALA A 139 -21.54 -22.93 52.81
C ALA A 139 -22.41 -23.25 54.03
N HIS A 140 -23.49 -22.50 54.25
CA HIS A 140 -24.47 -22.79 55.31
C HIS A 140 -25.24 -24.09 55.03
N ARG A 141 -25.71 -24.29 53.79
CA ARG A 141 -26.39 -25.53 53.36
C ARG A 141 -25.50 -26.76 53.47
N TRP A 142 -24.23 -26.62 53.10
CA TRP A 142 -23.22 -27.68 53.26
C TRP A 142 -23.02 -28.08 54.73
N LYS A 143 -22.85 -27.08 55.62
CA LYS A 143 -22.71 -27.32 57.07
C LYS A 143 -23.95 -27.98 57.67
N ALA A 144 -25.14 -27.55 57.26
CA ALA A 144 -26.40 -28.15 57.69
C ALA A 144 -26.52 -29.61 57.21
N GLY A 145 -26.15 -29.89 55.96
CA GLY A 145 -26.13 -31.25 55.41
C GLY A 145 -25.17 -32.20 56.14
N GLN A 146 -24.02 -31.70 56.60
CA GLN A 146 -23.09 -32.49 57.42
C GLN A 146 -23.60 -32.79 58.82
N GLN A 147 -24.46 -31.92 59.39
CA GLN A 147 -25.07 -32.15 60.70
C GLN A 147 -26.24 -33.13 60.63
N THR A 148 -26.98 -33.15 59.52
CA THR A 148 -28.07 -34.12 59.31
C THR A 148 -27.61 -35.52 58.91
N ALA A 149 -26.35 -35.66 58.48
CA ALA A 149 -25.75 -36.94 58.09
C ALA A 149 -24.98 -37.66 59.23
N ARG A 150 -24.99 -37.11 60.45
CA ARG A 150 -24.46 -37.72 61.68
C ARG A 150 -25.60 -38.20 62.57
#